data_AF-A0A936XQ71-F1
#
_entry.id   AF-A0A936XQ71-F1
#
_cell.length_a   1.000
_cell.length_b   1.000
_cell.length_c   1.000
_cell.angle_alpha   90.00
_cell.angle_beta   90.00
_cell.angle_gamma   90.00
#
_symmetry.space_group_name_H-M   'P 1'
#
loop_
_entity.id
_entity.type
_entity.pdbx_description
1 polymer ?
#
loop_
_entity_poly.entity_id
_entity_poly.type
_entity_poly.pdbx_seq_one_letter_code
_entity_poly.pdbx_strand_id
1 'polypeptide(L)'
;MTTHDILYRLSETLATRRHADPETSYTAKLLAGGPDSILKKIGEESAELIIAAKDGKRLNIVWESTDMIFHVLVLLTYYGMGIEDVAQELRRREGVSGIDEKKSRTK
;
A
#
# COMPACT_ATOMS: atom_id res chain seq x y z
N MET A 1 -17.87 9.60 -6.45
CA MET A 1 -16.65 9.25 -5.68
C MET A 1 -15.83 8.32 -6.56
N THR A 2 -14.69 8.80 -7.03
CA THR A 2 -13.76 8.02 -7.86
C THR A 2 -12.91 7.10 -6.97
N THR A 3 -12.27 6.09 -7.55
CA THR A 3 -11.31 5.24 -6.83
C THR A 3 -10.16 6.05 -6.24
N HIS A 4 -9.70 7.08 -6.96
CA HIS A 4 -8.64 7.98 -6.50
C HIS A 4 -9.07 8.73 -5.23
N ASP A 5 -10.33 9.19 -5.16
CA ASP A 5 -10.88 9.87 -3.96
C ASP A 5 -10.84 8.97 -2.71
N ILE A 6 -11.00 7.65 -2.86
CA ILE A 6 -10.99 6.70 -1.73
C ILE A 6 -9.58 6.56 -1.17
N LEU A 7 -8.60 6.31 -2.04
CA LEU A 7 -7.22 6.10 -1.62
C LEU A 7 -6.60 7.38 -1.05
N TYR A 8 -6.95 8.53 -1.62
CA TYR A 8 -6.53 9.83 -1.09
C TYR A 8 -7.06 10.07 0.33
N ARG A 9 -8.36 9.91 0.55
CA ARG A 9 -8.95 10.08 1.90
C ARG A 9 -8.40 9.06 2.91
N LEU A 10 -8.13 7.83 2.47
CA LEU A 10 -7.48 6.84 3.33
C LEU A 10 -6.07 7.28 3.70
N SER A 11 -5.26 7.73 2.74
CA SER A 11 -3.91 8.27 2.96
C SER A 11 -3.94 9.44 3.97
N GLU A 12 -4.83 10.41 3.78
CA GLU A 12 -5.01 11.53 4.72
C GLU A 12 -5.39 11.04 6.12
N THR A 13 -6.32 10.08 6.20
CA THR A 13 -6.72 9.49 7.48
C THR A 13 -5.55 8.81 8.18
N LEU A 14 -4.68 8.08 7.46
CA LEU A 14 -3.49 7.46 8.03
C LEU A 14 -2.49 8.51 8.53
N ALA A 15 -2.28 9.58 7.77
CA ALA A 15 -1.42 10.68 8.18
C ALA A 15 -1.89 11.34 9.49
N THR A 16 -3.20 11.58 9.66
CA THR A 16 -3.74 12.13 10.92
C THR A 16 -3.54 11.20 12.12
N ARG A 17 -3.43 9.89 11.90
CA ARG A 17 -3.24 8.87 12.94
C ARG A 17 -1.77 8.60 13.28
N ARG A 18 -0.83 9.28 12.63
CA ARG A 18 0.61 9.07 12.84
C ARG A 18 1.06 9.24 14.29
N HIS A 19 0.40 10.13 15.02
CA HIS A 19 0.70 10.43 16.42
C HIS A 19 -0.46 10.09 17.36
N ALA A 20 -1.44 9.32 16.87
CA ALA A 20 -2.54 8.85 17.70
C ALA A 20 -2.04 7.81 18.72
N ASP A 21 -2.81 7.58 19.77
CA ASP A 21 -2.49 6.60 20.80
C ASP A 21 -2.54 5.17 20.24
N PRO A 22 -1.43 4.41 20.28
CA PRO A 22 -1.36 3.00 19.84
C PRO A 22 -2.37 2.08 20.52
N GLU A 23 -2.83 2.39 21.73
CA GLU A 23 -3.80 1.57 22.46
C GLU A 23 -5.23 1.71 21.91
N THR A 24 -5.50 2.78 21.16
CA THR A 24 -6.84 3.10 20.64
C THR A 24 -6.95 3.00 19.11
N SER A 25 -5.83 2.84 18.40
CA SER A 25 -5.79 2.81 16.94
C SER A 25 -4.85 1.74 16.41
N TYR A 26 -5.40 0.83 15.59
CA TYR A 26 -4.61 -0.19 14.89
C TYR A 26 -3.50 0.42 14.02
N THR A 27 -3.80 1.50 13.29
CA THR A 27 -2.80 2.23 12.51
C THR A 27 -1.68 2.78 13.38
N ALA A 28 -2.02 3.41 14.51
CA ALA A 28 -1.01 3.93 15.44
C ALA A 28 -0.14 2.81 16.02
N LYS A 29 -0.74 1.65 16.33
CA LYS A 29 0.00 0.46 16.77
C LYS A 29 1.01 -0.03 15.73
N LEU A 30 0.62 -0.11 14.46
CA LEU A 30 1.53 -0.48 13.38
C LEU A 30 2.66 0.53 13.22
N LEU A 31 2.36 1.83 13.26
CA LEU A 31 3.35 2.90 13.12
C LEU A 31 4.32 2.92 14.30
N ALA A 32 3.83 2.73 15.53
CA ALA A 32 4.66 2.63 16.73
C ALA A 32 5.55 1.37 16.72
N GLY A 33 5.06 0.28 16.10
CA GLY A 33 5.82 -0.96 15.90
C GLY A 33 6.97 -0.86 14.89
N GLY A 34 7.11 0.27 14.18
CA GLY A 34 8.21 0.50 13.25
C GLY A 34 8.09 -0.28 11.93
N PRO A 35 9.14 -0.22 11.09
CA PRO A 35 9.09 -0.81 9.75
C PRO A 35 8.93 -2.32 9.80
N ASP A 36 9.53 -3.02 10.77
CA ASP A 36 9.45 -4.48 10.87
C ASP A 36 8.02 -4.98 11.09
N SER A 37 7.24 -4.31 11.94
CA SER A 37 5.83 -4.65 12.16
C SER A 37 4.99 -4.46 10.89
N ILE A 38 5.28 -3.42 10.11
CA ILE A 38 4.56 -3.11 8.88
C ILE A 38 4.95 -4.08 7.77
N LEU A 39 6.25 -4.33 7.59
CA LEU A 39 6.79 -5.24 6.58
C LEU A 39 6.36 -6.69 6.82
N LYS A 40 6.22 -7.11 8.08
CA LYS A 40 5.63 -8.42 8.41
C LYS A 40 4.22 -8.56 7.87
N LYS A 41 3.36 -7.54 8.05
CA LYS A 41 1.99 -7.53 7.51
C LYS A 41 2.00 -7.54 5.98
N ILE A 42 2.83 -6.71 5.34
CA ILE A 42 2.98 -6.73 3.87
C ILE A 42 3.36 -8.13 3.36
N GLY A 43 4.29 -8.82 4.04
CA GLY A 43 4.68 -10.18 3.69
C GLY A 43 3.54 -11.20 3.84
N GLU A 44 2.75 -11.09 4.91
CA GLU A 44 1.56 -11.91 5.17
C GLU A 44 0.51 -11.72 4.08
N GLU A 45 0.07 -10.48 3.83
CA GLU A 45 -0.95 -10.17 2.81
C GLU A 45 -0.50 -10.56 1.40
N SER A 46 0.80 -10.42 1.11
CA SER A 46 1.36 -10.86 -0.18
C SER A 46 1.24 -12.37 -0.36
N ALA A 47 1.53 -13.16 0.68
CA ALA A 47 1.41 -14.60 0.63
C ALA A 47 -0.06 -15.04 0.50
N GLU A 48 -0.96 -14.40 1.25
CA GLU A 48 -2.40 -14.67 1.20
C GLU A 48 -2.98 -14.32 -0.17
N LEU A 49 -2.61 -13.17 -0.75
CA LEU A 49 -3.01 -12.78 -2.10
C LEU A 49 -2.54 -13.79 -3.16
N ILE A 50 -1.30 -14.27 -3.06
CA ILE A 50 -0.76 -15.30 -3.96
C ILE A 50 -1.60 -16.58 -3.87
N ILE A 51 -1.94 -17.03 -2.66
CA ILE A 51 -2.75 -18.23 -2.44
C ILE A 51 -4.17 -18.03 -2.97
N ALA A 52 -4.80 -16.89 -2.67
CA ALA A 52 -6.14 -16.55 -3.14
C ALA A 52 -6.23 -16.54 -4.67
N ALA A 53 -5.22 -15.96 -5.33
CA ALA A 53 -5.11 -15.92 -6.78
C ALA A 53 -4.92 -17.32 -7.38
N LYS A 54 -4.02 -18.12 -6.79
CA LYS A 54 -3.78 -19.52 -7.21
C LYS A 54 -5.05 -20.37 -7.13
N ASP A 55 -5.84 -20.18 -6.09
CA ASP A 55 -7.08 -20.93 -5.85
C ASP A 55 -8.29 -20.39 -6.64
N GLY A 56 -8.15 -19.28 -7.37
CA GLY A 56 -9.25 -18.66 -8.11
C GLY A 56 -10.36 -18.07 -7.23
N LYS A 57 -10.07 -17.79 -5.95
CA LYS A 57 -11.03 -17.29 -4.98
C LYS A 57 -11.25 -15.79 -5.15
N ARG A 58 -12.14 -15.41 -6.07
CA ARG A 58 -12.38 -14.00 -6.47
C ARG A 58 -12.58 -13.04 -5.29
N LEU A 59 -13.34 -13.42 -4.27
CA LEU A 59 -13.57 -12.55 -3.10
C LEU A 59 -12.30 -12.36 -2.27
N ASN A 60 -11.58 -13.45 -1.97
CA ASN A 60 -10.31 -13.39 -1.27
C ASN A 60 -9.28 -12.54 -2.03
N ILE A 61 -9.21 -12.64 -3.36
CA ILE A 61 -8.32 -11.79 -4.16
C ILE A 61 -8.60 -10.31 -3.89
N VAL A 62 -9.87 -9.91 -3.82
CA VAL A 62 -10.24 -8.51 -3.52
C VAL A 62 -9.86 -8.15 -2.09
N TRP A 63 -10.09 -9.03 -1.11
CA TRP A 63 -9.76 -8.79 0.29
C TRP A 63 -8.26 -8.64 0.50
N GLU A 64 -7.45 -9.62 0.07
CA GLU A 64 -6.00 -9.56 0.31
C GLU A 64 -5.33 -8.46 -0.52
N SER A 65 -5.87 -8.13 -1.70
CA SER A 65 -5.40 -6.94 -2.44
C SER A 65 -5.70 -5.64 -1.68
N THR A 66 -6.84 -5.58 -0.99
CA THR A 66 -7.23 -4.41 -0.21
C THR A 66 -6.33 -4.26 1.02
N ASP A 67 -6.08 -5.35 1.74
CA ASP A 67 -5.21 -5.34 2.91
C ASP A 67 -3.76 -5.05 2.53
N MET A 68 -3.28 -5.61 1.42
CA MET A 68 -1.97 -5.26 0.85
C MET A 68 -1.86 -3.76 0.53
N ILE A 69 -2.85 -3.16 -0.14
CA ILE A 69 -2.86 -1.72 -0.43
C ILE A 69 -2.88 -0.90 0.86
N PHE A 70 -3.68 -1.30 1.85
CA PHE A 70 -3.74 -0.64 3.15
C PHE A 70 -2.37 -0.64 3.84
N HIS A 71 -1.71 -1.79 3.91
CA HIS A 71 -0.41 -1.91 4.57
C HIS A 71 0.71 -1.18 3.81
N VAL A 72 0.64 -1.11 2.48
CA VAL A 72 1.52 -0.24 1.67
C VAL A 72 1.30 1.24 2.03
N LEU A 73 0.06 1.70 2.17
CA LEU A 73 -0.22 3.08 2.58
C LEU A 73 0.27 3.39 4.00
N VAL A 74 0.17 2.42 4.93
CA VAL A 74 0.76 2.55 6.28
C VAL A 74 2.28 2.67 6.21
N LEU A 75 2.94 1.88 5.35
CA LEU A 75 4.38 1.98 5.12
C LEU A 75 4.79 3.35 4.56
N LEU A 76 4.07 3.85 3.56
CA LEU A 76 4.30 5.19 3.01
C LEU A 76 4.16 6.24 4.11
N THR A 77 3.07 6.16 4.90
CA THR A 77 2.82 7.06 6.02
C THR A 77 3.97 7.04 7.02
N TYR A 78 4.50 5.86 7.36
CA TYR A 78 5.65 5.72 8.27
C TYR A 78 6.86 6.52 7.77
N TYR A 79 7.15 6.47 6.47
CA TYR A 79 8.24 7.23 5.85
C TYR A 79 7.88 8.69 5.48
N GLY A 80 6.69 9.17 5.84
CA GLY A 80 6.28 10.56 5.54
C GLY A 80 5.85 10.77 4.08
N MET A 81 5.49 9.69 3.39
CA MET A 81 4.92 9.68 2.05
C MET A 81 3.41 9.38 2.11
N GLY A 82 2.72 9.59 1.00
CA GLY A 82 1.31 9.25 0.80
C GLY A 82 1.03 8.63 -0.56
N ILE A 83 -0.26 8.39 -0.83
CA ILE A 83 -0.67 7.83 -2.14
C ILE A 83 -0.28 8.73 -3.32
N GLU A 84 -0.17 10.04 -3.10
CA GLU A 84 0.17 10.99 -4.15
C GLU A 84 1.60 10.75 -4.70
N ASP A 85 2.55 10.36 -3.84
CA ASP A 85 3.92 10.03 -4.27
C ASP A 85 3.92 8.82 -5.23
N VAL A 86 3.09 7.81 -4.93
CA VAL A 86 2.91 6.64 -5.81
C VAL A 86 2.18 7.03 -7.09
N ALA A 87 1.16 7.86 -7.00
CA ALA A 87 0.40 8.34 -8.17
C ALA A 87 1.28 9.15 -9.12
N GLN A 88 2.18 9.98 -8.60
CA GLN A 88 3.19 10.69 -9.40
C GLN A 88 4.10 9.72 -10.15
N GLU A 89 4.61 8.68 -9.49
CA GLU A 89 5.44 7.68 -10.16
C GLU A 89 4.66 6.86 -11.19
N LEU A 90 3.39 6.54 -10.92
CA LEU A 90 2.52 5.87 -11.90
C LEU A 90 2.31 6.75 -13.14
N ARG A 91 2.01 8.04 -12.97
CA ARG A 91 1.89 8.99 -14.09
C ARG A 91 3.18 9.12 -14.88
N ARG A 92 4.35 9.08 -14.23
CA ARG A 92 5.66 9.09 -14.92
C ARG A 92 5.87 7.86 -15.80
N ARG A 93 5.31 6.71 -15.41
CA ARG A 93 5.39 5.44 -16.17
C ARG A 93 4.26 5.29 -17.19
N GLU A 94 3.19 6.06 -17.06
CA GLU A 94 2.04 6.01 -17.96
C GLU A 94 2.46 6.34 -19.39
N GLY A 95 2.02 5.51 -20.35
CA GLY A 95 2.43 5.64 -21.76
C GLY A 95 3.81 5.06 -22.09
N VAL A 96 4.59 4.60 -21.11
CA VAL A 96 5.86 3.88 -21.33
C VAL A 96 5.61 2.39 -21.08
N SER A 97 5.89 1.54 -22.08
CA SER A 97 5.75 0.09 -21.86
C SER A 97 6.72 -0.36 -20.76
N GLY A 98 6.28 -1.28 -19.90
CA GLY A 98 7.15 -1.81 -18.83
C GLY A 98 8.42 -2.51 -19.36
N ILE A 99 8.45 -2.87 -20.65
CA ILE A 99 9.62 -3.41 -21.33
C ILE A 99 10.61 -2.28 -21.66
N ASP A 100 10.11 -1.16 -22.18
CA ASP A 100 10.94 -0.01 -22.55
C ASP A 100 11.50 0.71 -21.32
N GLU A 101 10.70 0.80 -20.25
CA GLU A 101 11.14 1.31 -18.96
C GLU A 101 12.32 0.49 -18.41
N LYS A 102 12.21 -0.85 -18.43
CA LYS A 102 13.30 -1.75 -18.01
C LYS A 102 14.57 -1.60 -18.85
N LYS A 103 14.44 -1.42 -20.16
CA LYS A 103 15.59 -1.19 -21.07
C LYS A 103 16.29 0.15 -20.81
N SER A 104 15.58 1.16 -20.34
CA SER A 104 16.14 2.49 -20.07
C SER A 104 16.99 2.55 -18.80
N ARG A 105 16.77 1.64 -17.83
CA ARG A 105 17.52 1.57 -16.56
C ARG A 105 18.92 0.95 -16.68
N THR A 106 19.18 0.22 -17.76
CA THR A 106 20.45 -0.47 -18.03
C THR A 106 21.40 0.34 -18.91
N LYS A 107 21.06 1.59 -19.23
CA LYS A 107 21.93 2.59 -19.84
C LYS A 107 22.34 3.63 -18.82
#